data_AF-A0A2T2U7Q4-F1
#
_entry.id   AF-A0A2T2U7Q4-F1
#
_cell.length_a   1.000
_cell.length_b   1.000
_cell.length_c   1.000
_cell.angle_alpha   90.00
_cell.angle_beta   90.00
_cell.angle_gamma   90.00
#
_symmetry.space_group_name_H-M   'P 1'
#
loop_
_entity.id
_entity.type
_entity.pdbx_description
1 polymer ?
#
loop_
_entity_poly.entity_id
_entity_poly.type
_entity_poly.pdbx_seq_one_letter_code
_entity_poly.pdbx_strand_id
1 'polypeptide(L)'
;MKEFLKTIADGDPLSRSEAEAAMEQMMSGEAVPEHMAALLLGVRSRGEKLDELVGFTKAMRTFAIDVEIDDPHAIDLCGTGGDGADTFNISTTASLIAAGAGVTVAKHGNRSVSSKSGSADVLE
;
A
#
# COMPACT_ATOMS: atom_id res chain seq x y z
N MET A 1 16.87 -11.73 1.13
CA MET A 1 17.16 -10.37 0.63
C MET A 1 18.22 -10.33 -0.48
N LYS A 2 19.47 -10.78 -0.26
CA LYS A 2 20.53 -10.70 -1.28
C LYS A 2 20.16 -11.34 -2.64
N GLU A 3 19.53 -12.51 -2.62
CA GLU A 3 19.05 -13.18 -3.85
C GLU A 3 18.00 -12.35 -4.59
N PHE A 4 17.04 -11.75 -3.88
CA PHE A 4 16.04 -10.86 -4.48
C PHE A 4 16.68 -9.64 -5.12
N LEU A 5 17.66 -9.04 -4.44
CA LEU A 5 18.41 -7.89 -4.98
C LEU A 5 19.22 -8.24 -6.22
N LYS A 6 19.73 -9.47 -6.31
CA LYS A 6 20.40 -9.95 -7.51
C LYS A 6 19.42 -10.01 -8.68
N THR A 7 18.25 -10.63 -8.50
CA THR A 7 17.20 -10.67 -9.53
C THR A 7 16.80 -9.26 -9.98
N ILE A 8 16.62 -8.34 -9.03
CA ILE A 8 16.30 -6.93 -9.35
C ILE A 8 17.45 -6.24 -10.09
N ALA A 9 18.71 -6.49 -9.71
CA ALA A 9 19.87 -5.91 -10.38
C ALA A 9 20.07 -6.43 -11.81
N ASP A 10 19.69 -7.67 -12.07
CA ASP A 10 19.68 -8.27 -13.41
C ASP A 10 18.53 -7.73 -14.29
N GLY A 11 17.62 -6.95 -13.70
CA GLY A 11 16.47 -6.34 -14.38
C GLY A 11 15.25 -7.26 -14.48
N ASP A 12 15.29 -8.42 -13.82
CA ASP A 12 14.24 -9.43 -13.86
C ASP A 12 13.17 -9.17 -12.79
N PRO A 13 11.90 -9.54 -13.04
CA PRO A 13 10.82 -9.51 -12.05
C PRO A 13 10.98 -10.60 -10.99
N LEU A 14 10.64 -10.27 -9.75
CA LEU A 14 10.41 -11.30 -8.75
C LEU A 14 9.13 -12.05 -9.09
N SER A 15 9.13 -13.36 -8.89
CA SER A 15 7.90 -14.13 -8.83
C SER A 15 7.05 -13.68 -7.63
N ARG A 16 5.76 -14.02 -7.65
CA ARG A 16 4.83 -13.68 -6.56
C ARG A 16 5.32 -14.16 -5.19
N SER A 17 5.87 -15.37 -5.11
CA SER A 17 6.41 -15.95 -3.87
C SER A 17 7.69 -15.26 -3.40
N GLU A 18 8.56 -14.86 -4.34
CA GLU A 18 9.78 -14.12 -3.99
C GLU A 18 9.44 -12.71 -3.50
N ALA A 19 8.47 -12.05 -4.12
CA ALA A 19 7.97 -10.75 -3.69
C ALA A 19 7.35 -10.82 -2.29
N GLU A 20 6.51 -11.84 -2.03
CA GLU A 20 5.95 -12.11 -0.70
C GLU A 20 7.07 -12.28 0.34
N ALA A 21 8.04 -13.17 0.10
CA ALA A 21 9.16 -13.41 1.02
C ALA A 21 10.08 -12.18 1.20
N ALA A 22 10.27 -11.36 0.16
CA ALA A 22 11.02 -10.12 0.25
C ALA A 22 10.33 -9.11 1.17
N MET A 23 9.01 -8.96 1.03
CA MET A 23 8.22 -8.06 1.86
C MET A 23 8.09 -8.55 3.31
N GLU A 24 7.97 -9.86 3.54
CA GLU A 24 8.01 -10.44 4.88
C GLU A 24 9.31 -10.06 5.62
N GLN A 25 10.47 -10.16 4.96
CA GLN A 25 11.76 -9.75 5.55
C GLN A 25 11.82 -8.25 5.86
N MET A 26 11.16 -7.41 5.06
CA MET A 26 11.08 -5.97 5.33
C MET A 26 10.20 -5.68 6.54
N MET A 27 9.03 -6.32 6.62
CA MET A 27 8.04 -6.06 7.67
C MET A 27 8.39 -6.71 9.01
N SER A 28 9.15 -7.82 9.01
CA SER A 28 9.68 -8.42 10.24
C SER A 28 10.86 -7.65 10.85
N GLY A 29 11.40 -6.65 10.14
CA GLY A 29 12.59 -5.90 10.56
C GLY A 29 13.91 -6.64 10.35
N GLU A 30 13.91 -7.77 9.62
CA GLU A 30 15.11 -8.56 9.31
C GLU A 30 15.94 -7.95 8.16
N ALA A 31 15.33 -7.10 7.34
CA ALA A 31 16.03 -6.40 6.26
C ALA A 31 16.71 -5.11 6.75
N VAL A 32 18.01 -4.98 6.47
CA VAL A 32 18.74 -3.73 6.72
C VAL A 32 18.28 -2.61 5.76
N PRO A 33 18.31 -1.33 6.18
CA PRO A 33 17.80 -0.20 5.41
C PRO A 33 18.35 -0.09 3.98
N GLU A 34 19.63 -0.40 3.79
CA GLU A 34 20.31 -0.32 2.49
C GLU A 34 19.72 -1.32 1.50
N HIS A 35 19.36 -2.52 1.97
CA HIS A 35 18.70 -3.51 1.12
C HIS A 35 17.27 -3.10 0.78
N MET A 36 16.53 -2.53 1.72
CA MET A 36 15.17 -2.02 1.46
C MET A 36 15.20 -0.92 0.42
N ALA A 37 16.12 0.04 0.55
CA ALA A 37 16.31 1.11 -0.42
C ALA A 37 16.66 0.57 -1.82
N ALA A 38 17.57 -0.40 -1.90
CA ALA A 38 17.97 -1.02 -3.16
C ALA A 38 16.81 -1.77 -3.84
N LEU A 39 16.01 -2.52 -3.07
CA LEU A 39 14.84 -3.22 -3.60
C LEU A 39 13.82 -2.23 -4.16
N LEU A 40 13.43 -1.22 -3.36
CA LEU A 40 12.43 -0.23 -3.74
C LEU A 40 12.86 0.56 -4.98
N LEU A 41 14.11 1.03 -5.01
CA LEU A 41 14.64 1.76 -6.16
C LEU A 41 14.71 0.88 -7.41
N GLY A 42 15.17 -0.36 -7.28
CA GLY A 42 15.30 -1.26 -8.43
C GLY A 42 13.96 -1.65 -9.03
N VAL A 43 12.98 -2.00 -8.19
CA VAL A 43 11.60 -2.25 -8.63
C VAL A 43 11.02 -1.00 -9.32
N ARG A 44 11.17 0.19 -8.74
CA ARG A 44 10.67 1.44 -9.32
C ARG A 44 11.33 1.79 -10.66
N SER A 45 12.64 1.58 -10.76
CA SER A 45 13.44 1.93 -11.95
C SER A 45 13.09 1.03 -13.14
N ARG A 46 12.87 -0.26 -12.89
CA ARG A 46 12.43 -1.23 -13.90
C ARG A 46 10.92 -1.11 -14.21
N GLY A 47 10.14 -0.67 -13.23
CA GLY A 47 8.68 -0.74 -13.23
C GLY A 47 8.17 -1.99 -12.51
N GLU A 48 7.16 -1.79 -11.68
CA GLU A 48 6.48 -2.80 -10.88
C GLU A 48 5.74 -3.80 -11.79
N LYS A 49 5.78 -5.10 -11.46
CA LYS A 49 4.97 -6.13 -12.13
C LYS A 49 3.80 -6.57 -11.25
N LEU A 50 2.75 -7.07 -11.89
CA LEU A 50 1.53 -7.50 -11.20
C LEU A 50 1.82 -8.54 -10.11
N ASP A 51 2.61 -9.57 -10.43
CA ASP A 51 2.93 -10.63 -9.46
C ASP A 51 3.69 -10.10 -8.25
N GLU A 52 4.55 -9.10 -8.44
CA GLU A 52 5.26 -8.45 -7.34
C GLU A 52 4.29 -7.67 -6.46
N LEU A 53 3.43 -6.84 -7.05
CA LEU A 53 2.42 -6.08 -6.30
C LEU A 53 1.49 -6.99 -5.50
N VAL A 54 1.08 -8.12 -6.08
CA VAL A 54 0.25 -9.12 -5.39
C VAL A 54 1.03 -9.78 -4.25
N GLY A 55 2.27 -10.20 -4.46
CA GLY A 55 3.12 -10.81 -3.44
C GLY A 55 3.39 -9.86 -2.27
N PHE A 56 3.80 -8.63 -2.58
CA PHE A 56 4.00 -7.56 -1.61
C PHE A 56 2.74 -7.29 -0.80
N THR A 57 1.59 -7.10 -1.46
CA THR A 57 0.32 -6.80 -0.77
C THR A 57 -0.13 -7.97 0.10
N LYS A 58 0.08 -9.21 -0.35
CA LYS A 58 -0.27 -10.40 0.42
C LYS A 58 0.53 -10.47 1.72
N ALA A 59 1.86 -10.29 1.66
CA ALA A 59 2.69 -10.19 2.84
C ALA A 59 2.25 -9.03 3.73
N MET A 60 2.02 -7.83 3.19
CA MET A 60 1.59 -6.68 4.00
C MET A 60 0.30 -6.94 4.79
N ARG A 61 -0.63 -7.71 4.22
CA ARG A 61 -1.88 -8.08 4.91
C ARG A 61 -1.66 -9.04 6.08
N THR A 62 -0.63 -9.89 6.07
CA THR A 62 -0.36 -10.79 7.21
C THR A 62 0.19 -10.06 8.44
N PHE A 63 0.76 -8.88 8.24
CA PHE A 63 1.24 -8.00 9.32
C PHE A 63 0.23 -6.92 9.73
N ALA A 64 -0.92 -6.83 9.04
CA ALA A 64 -1.96 -5.86 9.36
C ALA A 64 -2.70 -6.26 10.64
N ILE A 65 -3.21 -5.27 11.36
CA ILE A 65 -4.18 -5.51 12.43
C ILE A 65 -5.52 -5.72 11.77
N ASP A 66 -6.15 -6.88 12.02
CA ASP A 66 -7.46 -7.18 11.46
C ASP A 66 -8.54 -6.29 12.08
N VAL A 67 -9.47 -5.86 11.22
CA VAL A 67 -10.67 -5.10 11.60
C VAL A 67 -11.88 -5.95 11.25
N GLU A 68 -12.62 -6.37 12.28
CA GLU A 68 -13.84 -7.14 12.08
C GLU A 68 -14.98 -6.23 11.60
N ILE A 69 -15.62 -6.62 10.50
CA ILE A 69 -16.75 -5.91 9.89
C ILE A 69 -17.83 -6.94 9.60
N ASP A 70 -19.02 -6.75 10.18
CA ASP A 70 -20.14 -7.68 10.03
C ASP A 70 -20.80 -7.62 8.65
N ASP A 71 -20.64 -6.51 7.93
CA ASP A 71 -21.22 -6.33 6.60
C ASP A 71 -20.27 -6.87 5.49
N PRO A 72 -20.62 -7.97 4.80
CA PRO A 72 -19.80 -8.52 3.72
C PRO A 72 -19.77 -7.63 2.46
N HIS A 73 -20.60 -6.60 2.40
CA HIS A 73 -20.68 -5.63 1.31
C HIS A 73 -20.02 -4.29 1.64
N ALA A 74 -19.25 -4.23 2.74
CA ALA A 74 -18.48 -3.04 3.07
C ALA A 74 -17.53 -2.65 1.92
N ILE A 75 -17.45 -1.34 1.66
CA ILE A 75 -16.60 -0.79 0.61
C ILE A 75 -15.48 0.10 1.17
N ASP A 76 -14.40 0.22 0.41
CA ASP A 76 -13.34 1.20 0.64
C ASP A 76 -13.34 2.23 -0.50
N LEU A 77 -13.16 3.51 -0.15
CA LEU A 77 -12.94 4.58 -1.10
C LEU A 77 -11.62 5.26 -0.75
N CYS A 78 -10.51 4.69 -1.19
CA CYS A 78 -9.19 5.23 -0.99
C CYS A 78 -8.49 5.56 -2.32
N GLY A 79 -7.36 6.24 -2.23
CA GLY A 79 -6.49 6.53 -3.36
C GLY A 79 -5.05 6.48 -2.88
N THR A 80 -4.12 6.25 -3.81
CA THR A 80 -2.68 6.22 -3.50
C THR A 80 -2.15 7.59 -3.07
N GLY A 81 -2.84 8.66 -3.46
CA GLY A 81 -2.34 10.03 -3.32
C GLY A 81 -1.13 10.30 -4.23
N GLY A 82 -0.51 11.47 -4.05
CA GLY A 82 0.71 11.85 -4.77
C GLY A 82 0.50 12.27 -6.24
N ASP A 83 -0.73 12.57 -6.64
CA ASP A 83 -1.06 13.06 -8.00
C ASP A 83 -0.67 14.53 -8.23
N GLY A 84 -0.30 15.26 -7.16
CA GLY A 84 0.06 16.67 -7.22
C GLY A 84 -1.10 17.60 -7.60
N ALA A 85 -2.34 17.10 -7.56
CA ALA A 85 -3.51 17.85 -8.02
C ALA A 85 -4.06 18.83 -6.96
N ASP A 86 -3.51 18.82 -5.74
CA ASP A 86 -3.93 19.67 -4.61
C ASP A 86 -5.46 19.73 -4.44
N THR A 87 -6.11 18.59 -4.67
CA THR A 87 -7.56 18.47 -4.49
C THR A 87 -7.91 18.47 -3.02
N PHE A 88 -9.16 18.86 -2.71
CA PHE A 88 -9.71 18.61 -1.37
C PHE A 88 -9.86 17.09 -1.14
N ASN A 89 -10.21 16.67 0.08
CA ASN A 89 -10.33 15.24 0.44
C ASN A 89 -11.56 14.56 -0.22
N ILE A 90 -11.55 14.43 -1.55
CA ILE A 90 -12.63 13.89 -2.38
C ILE A 90 -13.03 12.51 -1.90
N SER A 91 -12.06 11.61 -1.71
CA SER A 91 -12.35 10.23 -1.30
C SER A 91 -12.98 10.15 0.09
N THR A 92 -12.50 10.95 1.05
CA THR A 92 -13.12 11.06 2.39
C THR A 92 -14.53 11.63 2.31
N THR A 93 -14.74 12.67 1.51
CA THR A 93 -16.06 13.29 1.32
C THR A 93 -17.05 12.29 0.70
N ALA A 94 -16.61 11.56 -0.33
CA ALA A 94 -17.41 10.52 -0.98
C ALA A 94 -17.76 9.39 0.00
N SER A 95 -16.83 8.98 0.88
CA SER A 95 -17.10 8.00 1.93
C SER A 95 -18.24 8.42 2.86
N LEU A 96 -18.23 9.68 3.31
CA LEU A 96 -19.28 10.20 4.20
C LEU A 96 -20.64 10.27 3.50
N ILE A 97 -20.66 10.65 2.22
CA ILE A 97 -21.88 10.68 1.41
C ILE A 97 -22.45 9.26 1.22
N ALA A 98 -21.60 8.29 0.86
CA ALA A 98 -22.02 6.89 0.68
C ALA A 98 -22.53 6.29 2.00
N ALA A 99 -21.86 6.57 3.12
CA ALA A 99 -22.32 6.18 4.44
C ALA A 99 -23.67 6.81 4.80
N GLY A 100 -23.87 8.10 4.50
CA GLY A 100 -25.14 8.79 4.67
C GLY A 100 -26.27 8.23 3.80
N ALA A 101 -25.95 7.56 2.69
CA ALA A 101 -26.89 6.85 1.83
C ALA A 101 -27.16 5.40 2.29
N GLY A 102 -26.58 4.95 3.40
CA GLY A 102 -26.81 3.63 3.98
C GLY A 102 -25.83 2.54 3.56
N VAL A 103 -24.72 2.89 2.89
CA VAL A 103 -23.67 1.92 2.53
C VAL A 103 -22.64 1.83 3.66
N THR A 104 -22.25 0.62 4.06
CA THR A 104 -21.15 0.45 5.03
C THR A 104 -19.82 0.80 4.36
N VAL A 105 -19.11 1.80 4.91
CA VAL A 105 -17.82 2.25 4.38
C VAL A 105 -16.72 2.02 5.41
N ALA A 106 -15.75 1.17 5.07
CA ALA A 106 -14.53 0.93 5.84
C ALA A 106 -13.35 1.53 5.09
N LYS A 107 -13.11 2.83 5.31
CA LYS A 107 -12.11 3.59 4.57
C LYS A 107 -10.71 3.36 5.13
N HIS A 108 -9.78 2.90 4.28
CA HIS A 108 -8.35 3.02 4.59
C HIS A 108 -7.91 4.48 4.34
N GLY A 109 -7.19 5.03 5.32
CA GLY A 109 -6.68 6.40 5.26
C GLY A 109 -5.31 6.54 5.92
N ASN A 110 -4.62 7.62 5.55
CA ASN A 110 -3.36 8.02 6.16
C ASN A 110 -3.33 9.55 6.36
N ARG A 111 -2.38 10.03 7.18
CA ARG A 111 -2.02 11.45 7.24
C ARG A 111 -1.28 11.86 5.96
N SER A 112 -1.30 13.14 5.65
CA SER A 112 -0.62 13.65 4.48
C SER A 112 0.89 13.43 4.56
N VAL A 113 1.46 13.02 3.43
CA VAL A 113 2.92 12.98 3.20
C VAL A 113 3.36 14.11 2.25
N SER A 114 2.46 14.62 1.41
CA SER A 114 2.79 15.61 0.36
C SER A 114 1.71 16.67 0.07
N SER A 115 0.44 16.44 0.42
CA SER A 115 -0.64 17.43 0.30
C SER A 115 -0.77 18.29 1.57
N LYS A 116 -1.64 19.31 1.53
CA LYS A 116 -1.95 20.13 2.72
C LYS A 116 -2.72 19.39 3.81
N SER A 117 -3.51 18.37 3.45
CA SER A 117 -4.33 17.59 4.38
C SER A 117 -4.63 16.21 3.77
N GLY A 118 -4.29 15.15 4.50
CA GLY A 118 -4.56 13.76 4.16
C GLY A 118 -5.95 13.34 4.63
N SER A 119 -6.36 12.11 4.29
CA SER A 119 -7.69 11.63 4.65
C SER A 119 -7.90 11.50 6.15
N ALA A 120 -6.84 11.25 6.92
CA ALA A 120 -6.91 11.21 8.38
C ALA A 120 -6.90 12.62 8.98
N ASP A 121 -6.12 13.56 8.41
CA ASP A 121 -5.97 14.91 8.95
C ASP A 121 -7.27 15.72 8.88
N VAL A 122 -8.11 15.49 7.86
CA VAL A 122 -9.41 16.19 7.72
C VAL A 122 -10.48 15.66 8.68
N LEU A 123 -10.27 14.47 9.26
CA LEU A 123 -11.21 13.84 10.20
C LEU A 123 -10.81 14.08 11.67
N GLU A 124 -9.61 14.58 11.92
CA GLU A 124 -9.08 14.97 13.24
C GLU A 124 -9.55 16.38 13.63
#